data_AF-A0AAU2UNF1-F1
#
_entry.id   AF-A0AAU2UNF1-F1
#
_cell.length_a   1.000
_cell.length_b   1.000
_cell.length_c   1.000
_cell.angle_alpha   90.00
_cell.angle_beta   90.00
_cell.angle_gamma   90.00
#
_symmetry.space_group_name_H-M   'P 1'
#
loop_
_entity.id
_entity.type
_entity.pdbx_description
1 polymer ?
#
loop_
_entity_poly.entity_id
_entity_poly.type
_entity_poly.pdbx_seq_one_letter_code
_entity_poly.pdbx_strand_id
1 'polypeptide(L)'
;MTKFFATVCLPPTAPRKVPRAVAATMAPYDINLTEDWNPVGQWDGWAIHSGAGNAYLVLPRHDGDRRLVTASTVPRRKAELDHLGPLECYGGPRGLLDFEGMRKRASHKYEALLAAWNGLTAVHPPARPLTDFVAQHEADPDQYSLADAKREHLAQPLVQDVARRAVAGDPHFDTSFLLNDPVAYFAQEFEETRLWSVRCAVPGFALITLDGSWTDAGTDGYWDRANRYLDNLDAEAVVLDLLCHS
;
A
#
# COMPACT_ATOMS: atom_id res chain seq x y z
N MET A 1 -3.43 10.93 -13.30
CA MET A 1 -4.16 10.89 -12.03
C MET A 1 -3.70 9.68 -11.28
N THR A 2 -2.89 9.92 -10.26
CA THR A 2 -2.25 8.88 -9.44
C THR A 2 -2.84 8.94 -8.04
N LYS A 3 -3.17 7.78 -7.48
CA LYS A 3 -3.57 7.65 -6.09
C LYS A 3 -2.39 7.15 -5.28
N PHE A 4 -2.24 7.64 -4.06
CA PHE A 4 -1.20 7.20 -3.15
C PHE A 4 -1.70 7.20 -1.70
N PHE A 5 -1.00 6.48 -0.83
CA PHE A 5 -1.30 6.47 0.59
C PHE A 5 -0.37 7.41 1.36
N ALA A 6 -0.94 8.27 2.19
CA ALA A 6 -0.21 9.14 3.09
C ALA A 6 -0.51 8.75 4.54
N THR A 7 0.52 8.39 5.30
CA THR A 7 0.42 8.20 6.75
C THR A 7 0.51 9.56 7.43
N VAL A 8 -0.47 9.90 8.25
CA VAL A 8 -0.55 11.17 8.96
C VAL A 8 -0.40 10.93 10.46
N CYS A 9 0.52 11.67 11.08
CA CYS A 9 0.70 11.71 12.52
C CYS A 9 0.06 12.98 13.08
N LEU A 10 -0.82 12.82 14.07
CA LEU A 10 -1.51 13.90 14.76
C LEU A 10 -1.16 13.89 16.25
N PRO A 11 -1.16 15.05 16.93
CA PRO A 11 -1.13 15.06 18.39
C PRO A 11 -2.34 14.31 18.97
N PRO A 12 -2.35 13.97 20.28
CA PRO A 12 -3.46 13.27 20.91
C PRO A 12 -4.83 13.86 20.54
N THR A 13 -5.59 13.14 19.73
CA THR A 13 -6.81 13.65 19.08
C THR A 13 -7.94 12.65 19.25
N ALA A 14 -9.03 13.08 19.88
CA ALA A 14 -10.23 12.25 20.00
C ALA A 14 -10.78 11.88 18.61
N PRO A 15 -11.22 10.63 18.35
CA PRO A 15 -11.66 10.18 17.01
C PRO A 15 -12.65 11.12 16.32
N ARG A 16 -13.64 11.65 17.04
CA ARG A 16 -14.61 12.62 16.51
C ARG A 16 -14.00 13.93 15.96
N LYS A 17 -12.76 14.25 16.31
CA LYS A 17 -12.00 15.43 15.87
C LYS A 17 -10.97 15.10 14.79
N VAL A 18 -10.65 13.82 14.58
CA VAL A 18 -9.63 13.37 13.61
C VAL A 18 -9.87 13.95 12.22
N PRO A 19 -11.07 13.88 11.60
CA PRO A 19 -11.26 14.45 10.26
C PRO A 19 -10.90 15.94 10.15
N ARG A 20 -11.18 16.73 11.20
CA ARG A 20 -10.83 18.16 11.21
C ARG A 20 -9.32 18.37 11.40
N ALA A 21 -8.70 17.56 12.25
CA ALA A 21 -7.25 17.63 12.48
C ALA A 21 -6.48 17.25 11.21
N VAL A 22 -6.89 16.17 10.55
CA VAL A 22 -6.35 15.77 9.23
C VAL A 22 -6.49 16.90 8.22
N ALA A 23 -7.68 17.49 8.08
CA ALA A 23 -7.88 18.60 7.14
C ALA A 23 -6.92 19.77 7.40
N ALA A 24 -6.67 20.12 8.66
CA ALA A 24 -5.73 21.18 9.02
C ALA A 24 -4.28 20.80 8.71
N THR A 25 -3.88 19.55 8.98
CA THR A 25 -2.53 19.04 8.70
C THR A 25 -2.26 18.91 7.20
N MET A 26 -3.26 18.55 6.40
CA MET A 26 -3.14 18.35 4.96
C MET A 26 -3.24 19.66 4.18
N ALA A 27 -3.91 20.69 4.71
CA ALA A 27 -4.17 21.97 4.03
C ALA A 27 -2.94 22.63 3.37
N PRO A 28 -1.72 22.60 3.94
CA PRO A 28 -0.53 23.18 3.29
C PRO A 28 -0.12 22.50 1.97
N TYR A 29 -0.65 21.30 1.69
CA TYR A 29 -0.34 20.49 0.52
C TYR A 29 -1.51 20.41 -0.49
N ASP A 30 -2.57 21.19 -0.28
CA ASP A 30 -3.73 21.24 -1.18
C ASP A 30 -3.39 22.02 -2.45
N ILE A 31 -3.37 21.32 -3.60
CA ILE A 31 -3.07 21.94 -4.90
C ILE A 31 -4.15 22.95 -5.33
N ASN A 32 -5.36 22.84 -4.78
CA ASN A 32 -6.45 23.75 -5.12
C ASN A 32 -6.31 25.13 -4.44
N LEU A 33 -5.37 25.29 -3.50
CA LEU A 33 -5.19 26.52 -2.73
C LEU A 33 -4.07 27.43 -3.25
N THR A 34 -3.19 26.93 -4.13
CA THR A 34 -2.08 27.72 -4.69
C THR A 34 -1.92 27.47 -6.18
N GLU A 35 -1.76 28.53 -6.98
CA GLU A 35 -1.44 28.40 -8.42
C GLU A 35 0.00 27.87 -8.64
N ASP A 36 0.87 28.03 -7.64
CA ASP A 36 2.26 27.58 -7.69
C ASP A 36 2.40 26.11 -7.31
N TRP A 37 3.22 25.39 -8.08
CA TRP A 37 3.56 24.00 -7.81
C TRP A 37 4.38 23.87 -6.51
N ASN A 38 3.86 23.13 -5.53
CA ASN A 38 4.57 22.70 -4.33
C ASN A 38 5.46 21.48 -4.63
N PRO A 39 6.81 21.61 -4.60
CA PRO A 39 7.74 20.51 -4.87
C PRO A 39 7.70 19.37 -3.84
N VAL A 40 7.12 19.60 -2.67
CA VAL A 40 7.26 18.70 -1.51
C VAL A 40 6.19 17.62 -1.51
N GLY A 41 5.00 17.90 -2.03
CA GLY A 41 3.87 16.98 -2.05
C GLY A 41 2.57 17.74 -2.34
N GLN A 42 1.66 17.11 -3.08
CA GLN A 42 0.39 17.71 -3.51
C GLN A 42 -0.74 16.71 -3.47
N TRP A 43 -1.95 17.21 -3.20
CA TRP A 43 -3.19 16.47 -3.37
C TRP A 43 -4.30 17.41 -3.83
N ASP A 44 -5.28 16.88 -4.57
CA ASP A 44 -6.54 17.58 -4.92
C ASP A 44 -7.77 16.97 -4.19
N GLY A 45 -7.60 15.80 -3.58
CA GLY A 45 -8.56 15.20 -2.64
C GLY A 45 -7.93 14.13 -1.75
N TRP A 46 -8.55 13.87 -0.60
CA TRP A 46 -8.18 12.76 0.28
C TRP A 46 -9.38 12.17 1.02
N ALA A 47 -9.25 10.92 1.45
CA ALA A 47 -10.16 10.25 2.36
C ALA A 47 -9.39 9.45 3.40
N ILE A 48 -9.90 9.38 4.65
CA ILE A 48 -9.40 8.42 5.63
C ILE A 48 -9.68 7.03 5.07
N HIS A 49 -8.64 6.24 4.87
CA HIS A 49 -8.79 4.96 4.19
C HIS A 49 -7.99 3.87 4.86
N SER A 50 -8.66 2.75 5.04
CA SER A 50 -8.09 1.47 5.43
C SER A 50 -9.05 0.42 4.91
N GLY A 51 -8.56 -0.51 4.10
CA GLY A 51 -9.35 -1.59 3.52
C GLY A 51 -9.08 -2.93 4.21
N ALA A 52 -9.96 -3.91 3.99
CA ALA A 52 -9.71 -5.28 4.43
C ALA A 52 -8.34 -5.76 3.91
N GLY A 53 -7.49 -6.26 4.82
CA GLY A 53 -6.11 -6.67 4.51
C GLY A 53 -5.05 -5.57 4.62
N ASN A 54 -5.45 -4.29 4.64
CA ASN A 54 -4.55 -3.14 4.83
C ASN A 54 -4.94 -2.29 6.06
N ALA A 55 -5.94 -2.72 6.84
CA ALA A 55 -6.33 -2.08 8.09
C ALA A 55 -5.17 -2.03 9.10
N TYR A 56 -5.12 -0.98 9.92
CA TYR A 56 -4.25 -0.99 11.10
C TYR A 56 -4.70 -2.11 12.04
N LEU A 57 -3.73 -2.88 12.55
CA LEU A 57 -4.00 -3.87 13.56
C LEU A 57 -3.98 -3.24 14.95
N VAL A 58 -4.86 -3.71 15.82
CA VAL A 58 -4.98 -3.29 17.21
C VAL A 58 -4.35 -4.35 18.10
N LEU A 59 -3.59 -3.93 19.10
CA LEU A 59 -3.09 -4.85 20.13
C LEU A 59 -4.27 -5.54 20.83
N PRO A 60 -4.28 -6.88 21.01
CA PRO A 60 -5.46 -7.61 21.49
C PRO A 60 -6.08 -7.09 22.80
N ARG A 61 -5.25 -6.59 23.73
CA ARG A 61 -5.72 -6.01 25.01
C ARG A 61 -6.44 -4.66 24.88
N HIS A 62 -6.42 -4.06 23.69
CA HIS A 62 -6.99 -2.75 23.38
C HIS A 62 -8.12 -2.83 22.35
N ASP A 63 -8.58 -4.04 22.02
CA ASP A 63 -9.73 -4.22 21.13
C ASP A 63 -10.96 -3.46 21.64
N GLY A 64 -11.59 -2.70 20.76
CA GLY A 64 -12.73 -1.84 21.10
C GLY A 64 -12.42 -0.59 21.94
N ASP A 65 -11.14 -0.21 22.15
CA ASP A 65 -10.81 1.07 22.81
C ASP A 65 -11.44 2.25 22.04
N ARG A 66 -12.16 3.11 22.76
CA ARG A 66 -12.92 4.25 22.19
C ARG A 66 -12.03 5.33 21.56
N ARG A 67 -10.72 5.27 21.77
CA ARG A 67 -9.73 6.16 21.13
C ARG A 67 -9.33 5.68 19.74
N LEU A 68 -9.65 4.45 19.35
CA LEU A 68 -9.42 3.93 18.00
C LEU A 68 -10.33 4.63 16.99
N VAL A 69 -9.83 4.81 15.77
CA VAL A 69 -10.58 5.39 14.65
C VAL A 69 -11.33 4.25 13.94
N THR A 70 -12.65 4.22 14.08
CA THR A 70 -13.55 3.24 13.47
C THR A 70 -14.83 3.92 13.01
N ALA A 71 -15.64 3.22 12.21
CA ALA A 71 -16.99 3.68 11.84
C ALA A 71 -17.89 4.00 13.05
N SER A 72 -17.63 3.39 14.22
CA SER A 72 -18.40 3.65 15.45
C SER A 72 -17.93 4.88 16.23
N THR A 73 -16.66 5.28 16.09
CA THR A 73 -16.06 6.38 16.87
C THR A 73 -15.98 7.69 16.07
N VAL A 74 -16.06 7.62 14.75
CA VAL A 74 -16.16 8.78 13.85
C VAL A 74 -17.58 8.89 13.29
N PRO A 75 -18.32 9.97 13.58
CA PRO A 75 -19.67 10.15 13.03
C PRO A 75 -19.67 10.15 11.50
N ARG A 76 -20.59 9.41 10.87
CA ARG A 76 -20.70 9.28 9.40
C ARG A 76 -20.75 10.62 8.65
N ARG A 77 -21.38 11.65 9.24
CA ARG A 77 -21.41 13.02 8.69
C ARG A 77 -20.03 13.71 8.59
N LYS A 78 -18.98 13.12 9.17
CA LYS A 78 -17.61 13.65 9.19
C LYS A 78 -16.64 12.82 8.36
N ALA A 79 -16.89 11.52 8.25
CA ALA A 79 -16.14 10.59 7.40
C ALA A 79 -17.02 9.37 7.12
N GLU A 80 -17.03 8.91 5.88
CA GLU A 80 -17.68 7.67 5.49
C GLU A 80 -16.68 6.52 5.70
N LEU A 81 -16.80 5.83 6.83
CA LEU A 81 -15.97 4.69 7.19
C LEU A 81 -16.82 3.43 7.22
N ASP A 82 -16.32 2.36 6.63
CA ASP A 82 -16.95 1.05 6.68
C ASP A 82 -16.62 0.33 8.00
N HIS A 83 -17.38 -0.72 8.30
CA HIS A 83 -17.06 -1.60 9.41
C HIS A 83 -15.86 -2.48 9.03
N LEU A 84 -14.83 -2.46 9.87
CA LEU A 84 -13.67 -3.34 9.75
C LEU A 84 -13.84 -4.59 10.63
N GLY A 85 -12.96 -5.58 10.44
CA GLY A 85 -12.96 -6.81 11.21
C GLY A 85 -12.58 -6.61 12.70
N PRO A 86 -12.64 -7.68 13.50
CA PRO A 86 -12.10 -7.66 14.86
C PRO A 86 -10.61 -7.31 14.83
N LEU A 87 -10.13 -6.57 15.84
CA LEU A 87 -8.73 -6.10 15.92
C LEU A 87 -8.27 -5.21 14.77
N GLU A 88 -9.21 -4.63 14.00
CA GLU A 88 -8.89 -3.72 12.90
C GLU A 88 -9.43 -2.31 13.15
N CYS A 89 -8.66 -1.31 12.75
CA CYS A 89 -9.07 0.10 12.79
C CYS A 89 -8.50 0.88 11.59
N TYR A 90 -8.98 2.10 11.41
CA TYR A 90 -8.42 3.06 10.43
C TYR A 90 -7.18 3.79 10.96
N GLY A 91 -6.84 3.57 12.23
CA GLY A 91 -5.80 4.29 12.94
C GLY A 91 -6.18 4.53 14.40
N GLY A 92 -5.33 5.27 15.11
CA GLY A 92 -5.52 5.56 16.53
C GLY A 92 -4.22 5.94 17.23
N PRO A 93 -4.24 6.12 18.55
CA PRO A 93 -3.04 6.33 19.34
C PRO A 93 -2.04 5.21 19.09
N ARG A 94 -0.79 5.56 18.79
CA ARG A 94 0.26 4.60 18.43
C ARG A 94 0.36 3.45 19.42
N GLY A 95 0.24 3.74 20.73
CA GLY A 95 0.37 2.74 21.80
C GLY A 95 -0.70 1.65 21.80
N LEU A 96 -1.77 1.82 21.00
CA LEU A 96 -2.84 0.83 20.82
C LEU A 96 -2.67 -0.01 19.56
N LEU A 97 -1.82 0.42 18.62
CA LEU A 97 -1.64 -0.21 17.32
C LEU A 97 -0.54 -1.28 17.39
N ASP A 98 -0.74 -2.37 16.64
CA ASP A 98 0.19 -3.49 16.56
C ASP A 98 1.03 -3.42 15.27
N PHE A 99 2.00 -2.50 15.25
CA PHE A 99 2.92 -2.36 14.10
C PHE A 99 3.75 -3.63 13.86
N GLU A 100 4.11 -4.36 14.91
CA GLU A 100 4.81 -5.63 14.77
C GLU A 100 3.92 -6.69 14.12
N GLY A 101 2.66 -6.78 14.54
CA GLY A 101 1.64 -7.62 13.91
C GLY A 101 1.42 -7.28 12.45
N MET A 102 1.40 -5.98 12.08
CA MET A 102 1.28 -5.55 10.68
C MET A 102 2.48 -6.02 9.85
N ARG A 103 3.70 -5.88 10.36
CA ARG A 103 4.93 -6.38 9.73
C ARG A 103 4.92 -7.91 9.57
N LYS A 104 4.47 -8.64 10.59
CA LYS A 104 4.29 -10.12 10.52
C LYS A 104 3.25 -10.51 9.48
N ARG A 105 2.09 -9.83 9.45
CA ARG A 105 1.04 -10.02 8.45
C ARG A 105 1.57 -9.81 7.04
N ALA A 106 2.39 -8.77 6.81
CA ALA A 106 3.02 -8.52 5.52
C ALA A 106 3.98 -9.65 5.11
N SER A 107 4.87 -10.10 6.02
CA SER A 107 5.77 -11.25 5.75
C SER A 107 4.97 -12.51 5.40
N HIS A 108 3.96 -12.87 6.20
CA HIS A 108 3.13 -14.05 5.93
C HIS A 108 2.37 -13.95 4.60
N LYS A 109 1.86 -12.77 4.25
CA LYS A 109 1.17 -12.55 2.96
C LYS A 109 2.15 -12.77 1.80
N TYR A 110 3.38 -12.27 1.90
CA TYR A 110 4.41 -12.47 0.89
C TYR A 110 4.85 -13.94 0.78
N GLU A 111 5.06 -14.61 1.91
CA GLU A 111 5.39 -16.05 1.95
C GLU A 111 4.29 -16.91 1.32
N ALA A 112 3.02 -16.61 1.61
CA ALA A 112 1.89 -17.30 1.00
C ALA A 112 1.79 -17.04 -0.51
N LEU A 113 2.05 -15.81 -0.96
CA LEU A 113 2.13 -15.46 -2.37
C LEU A 113 3.23 -16.28 -3.09
N LEU A 114 4.41 -16.36 -2.49
CA LEU A 114 5.53 -17.13 -3.05
C LEU A 114 5.22 -18.63 -3.09
N ALA A 115 4.58 -19.17 -2.04
CA ALA A 115 4.15 -20.56 -2.03
C ALA A 115 3.12 -20.85 -3.15
N ALA A 116 2.17 -19.94 -3.38
CA ALA A 116 1.20 -20.05 -4.46
C ALA A 116 1.87 -20.01 -5.85
N TRP A 117 2.83 -19.10 -6.04
CA TRP A 117 3.64 -19.04 -7.26
C TRP A 117 4.41 -20.34 -7.52
N ASN A 118 5.12 -20.86 -6.51
CA ASN A 118 5.87 -22.11 -6.62
C ASN A 118 4.96 -23.31 -6.92
N GLY A 119 3.73 -23.31 -6.40
CA GLY A 119 2.73 -24.31 -6.76
C GLY A 119 2.35 -24.28 -8.25
N LEU A 120 2.25 -23.08 -8.84
CA LEU A 120 1.95 -22.92 -10.27
C LEU A 120 3.15 -23.29 -11.17
N THR A 121 4.37 -22.90 -10.80
CA THR A 121 5.56 -23.24 -11.58
C THR A 121 5.89 -24.73 -11.56
N ALA A 122 5.42 -25.46 -10.56
CA ALA A 122 5.54 -26.92 -10.51
C ALA A 122 4.62 -27.66 -11.51
N VAL A 123 3.52 -27.03 -11.96
CA VAL A 123 2.52 -27.67 -12.82
C VAL A 123 2.47 -27.12 -14.25
N HIS A 124 3.02 -25.93 -14.48
CA HIS A 124 3.10 -25.30 -15.80
C HIS A 124 4.52 -25.35 -16.38
N PRO A 125 4.67 -25.37 -17.71
CA PRO A 125 5.97 -25.14 -18.33
C PRO A 125 6.59 -23.80 -17.89
N PRO A 126 7.93 -23.69 -17.83
CA PRO A 126 8.61 -22.43 -17.53
C PRO A 126 8.15 -21.32 -18.47
N ALA A 127 7.85 -20.15 -17.91
CA ALA A 127 7.52 -18.95 -18.67
C ALA A 127 8.72 -18.00 -18.74
N ARG A 128 8.77 -17.22 -19.81
CA ARG A 128 9.72 -16.13 -20.02
C ARG A 128 9.09 -14.78 -19.68
N PRO A 129 9.86 -13.84 -19.10
CA PRO A 129 9.37 -12.48 -18.86
C PRO A 129 9.11 -11.75 -20.19
N LEU A 130 8.23 -10.74 -20.15
CA LEU A 130 7.87 -9.90 -21.28
C LEU A 130 9.10 -9.22 -21.90
N THR A 131 10.10 -8.88 -21.07
CA THR A 131 11.36 -8.25 -21.50
C THR A 131 12.09 -9.08 -22.55
N ASP A 132 12.03 -10.41 -22.49
CA ASP A 132 12.68 -11.28 -23.49
C ASP A 132 12.01 -11.15 -24.87
N PHE A 133 10.69 -11.02 -24.88
CA PHE A 133 9.94 -10.80 -26.13
C PHE A 133 10.12 -9.37 -26.65
N VAL A 134 10.19 -8.38 -25.76
CA VAL A 134 10.50 -6.99 -26.14
C VAL A 134 11.91 -6.88 -26.74
N ALA A 135 12.90 -7.55 -26.16
CA ALA A 135 14.26 -7.59 -26.72
C ALA A 135 14.30 -8.20 -28.12
N GLN A 136 13.45 -9.20 -28.40
CA GLN A 136 13.31 -9.78 -29.73
C GLN A 136 12.71 -8.77 -30.74
N HIS A 137 11.73 -7.97 -30.31
CA HIS A 137 11.17 -6.88 -31.12
C HIS A 137 12.22 -5.81 -31.40
N GLU A 138 13.02 -5.43 -30.41
CA GLU A 138 14.09 -4.45 -30.57
C GLU A 138 15.19 -4.92 -31.54
N ALA A 139 15.42 -6.24 -31.62
CA ALA A 139 16.40 -6.83 -32.53
C ALA A 139 15.92 -6.87 -34.00
N ASP A 140 14.62 -7.08 -34.25
CA ASP A 140 14.04 -7.11 -35.60
C ASP A 140 12.58 -6.60 -35.60
N PRO A 141 12.39 -5.27 -35.57
CA PRO A 141 11.06 -4.68 -35.40
C PRO A 141 10.17 -4.84 -36.63
N ASP A 142 10.76 -5.08 -37.81
CA ASP A 142 10.03 -5.26 -39.07
C ASP A 142 9.39 -6.64 -39.18
N GLN A 143 10.02 -7.67 -38.58
CA GLN A 143 9.50 -9.05 -38.59
C GLN A 143 8.79 -9.48 -37.31
N TYR A 144 9.06 -8.80 -36.19
CA TYR A 144 8.48 -9.13 -34.90
C TYR A 144 7.98 -7.88 -34.21
N SER A 145 6.65 -7.67 -34.22
CA SER A 145 6.07 -6.44 -33.67
C SER A 145 5.96 -6.49 -32.15
N LEU A 146 5.87 -5.31 -31.51
CA LEU A 146 5.57 -5.22 -30.08
C LEU A 146 4.20 -5.86 -29.73
N ALA A 147 3.25 -5.89 -30.66
CA ALA A 147 1.98 -6.57 -30.48
C ALA A 147 2.16 -8.10 -30.44
N ASP A 148 3.06 -8.65 -31.26
CA ASP A 148 3.42 -10.07 -31.23
C ASP A 148 4.11 -10.41 -29.91
N ALA A 149 5.05 -9.58 -29.46
CA ALA A 149 5.72 -9.72 -28.17
C ALA A 149 4.74 -9.84 -26.99
N LYS A 150 3.77 -8.91 -26.92
CA LYS A 150 2.72 -8.93 -25.88
C LYS A 150 1.82 -10.15 -26.01
N ARG A 151 1.39 -10.47 -27.23
CA ARG A 151 0.49 -11.61 -27.50
C ARG A 151 1.13 -12.92 -27.08
N GLU A 152 2.39 -13.14 -27.43
CA GLU A 152 3.12 -14.36 -27.10
C GLU A 152 3.41 -14.48 -25.61
N HIS A 153 3.83 -13.39 -24.95
CA HIS A 153 4.01 -13.39 -23.50
C HIS A 153 2.71 -13.75 -22.76
N LEU A 154 1.58 -13.14 -23.14
CA LEU A 154 0.26 -13.39 -22.54
C LEU A 154 -0.33 -14.76 -22.93
N ALA A 155 0.20 -15.42 -23.96
CA ALA A 155 -0.23 -16.77 -24.35
C ALA A 155 0.40 -17.87 -23.48
N GLN A 156 1.38 -17.53 -22.63
CA GLN A 156 2.06 -18.51 -21.79
C GLN A 156 1.10 -19.09 -20.72
N PRO A 157 1.01 -20.43 -20.57
CA PRO A 157 0.05 -21.05 -19.66
C PRO A 157 0.09 -20.56 -18.21
N LEU A 158 1.31 -20.36 -17.68
CA LEU A 158 1.53 -19.84 -16.33
C LEU A 158 0.99 -18.41 -16.17
N VAL A 159 1.26 -17.53 -17.15
CA VAL A 159 0.76 -16.14 -17.15
C VAL A 159 -0.76 -16.11 -17.23
N GLN A 160 -1.37 -16.98 -18.05
CA GLN A 160 -2.83 -17.08 -18.15
C GLN A 160 -3.49 -17.64 -16.88
N ASP A 161 -2.86 -18.56 -16.15
CA ASP A 161 -3.40 -19.07 -14.88
C ASP A 161 -3.39 -17.97 -13.81
N VAL A 162 -2.26 -17.25 -13.65
CA VAL A 162 -2.17 -16.09 -12.76
C VAL A 162 -3.23 -15.04 -13.08
N ALA A 163 -3.38 -14.69 -14.36
CA ALA A 163 -4.39 -13.70 -14.79
C ALA A 163 -5.82 -14.17 -14.49
N ARG A 164 -6.15 -15.45 -14.74
CA ARG A 164 -7.47 -16.01 -14.43
C ARG A 164 -7.77 -15.99 -12.93
N ARG A 165 -6.79 -16.34 -12.10
CA ARG A 165 -6.89 -16.28 -10.63
C ARG A 165 -7.11 -14.86 -10.15
N ALA A 166 -6.36 -13.90 -10.68
CA ALA A 166 -6.53 -12.48 -10.36
C ALA A 166 -7.93 -11.96 -10.69
N VAL A 167 -8.47 -12.30 -11.86
CA VAL A 167 -9.85 -11.95 -12.24
C VAL A 167 -10.89 -12.63 -11.34
N ALA A 168 -10.62 -13.85 -10.88
CA ALA A 168 -11.50 -14.61 -9.98
C ALA A 168 -11.45 -14.13 -8.51
N GLY A 169 -10.56 -13.18 -8.16
CA GLY A 169 -10.39 -12.70 -6.80
C GLY A 169 -9.61 -13.67 -5.91
N ASP A 170 -8.62 -14.37 -6.46
CA ASP A 170 -7.69 -15.20 -5.70
C ASP A 170 -7.01 -14.37 -4.58
N PRO A 171 -6.86 -14.93 -3.37
CA PRO A 171 -6.32 -14.19 -2.22
C PRO A 171 -4.82 -13.88 -2.32
N HIS A 172 -4.08 -14.54 -3.23
CA HIS A 172 -2.65 -14.36 -3.44
C HIS A 172 -2.38 -13.49 -4.67
N PHE A 173 -3.03 -13.79 -5.80
CA PHE A 173 -2.85 -13.04 -7.03
C PHE A 173 -3.92 -11.96 -7.17
N ASP A 174 -3.55 -10.70 -6.93
CA ASP A 174 -4.46 -9.58 -7.12
C ASP A 174 -4.42 -9.02 -8.56
N THR A 175 -5.27 -8.02 -8.83
CA THR A 175 -5.40 -7.40 -10.15
C THR A 175 -4.13 -6.68 -10.62
N SER A 176 -3.13 -6.44 -9.77
CA SER A 176 -1.86 -5.86 -10.21
C SER A 176 -1.12 -6.77 -11.19
N PHE A 177 -1.30 -8.09 -11.10
CA PHE A 177 -0.74 -9.07 -12.05
C PHE A 177 -1.45 -9.08 -13.42
N LEU A 178 -2.48 -8.26 -13.62
CA LEU A 178 -3.07 -8.01 -14.94
C LEU A 178 -2.31 -6.90 -15.70
N LEU A 179 -1.57 -6.06 -14.96
CA LEU A 179 -0.83 -4.91 -15.51
C LEU A 179 0.69 -5.11 -15.43
N ASN A 180 1.15 -5.91 -14.47
CA ASN A 180 2.55 -6.22 -14.23
C ASN A 180 2.88 -7.64 -14.69
N ASP A 181 4.09 -7.85 -15.21
CA ASP A 181 4.59 -9.18 -15.58
C ASP A 181 4.86 -10.03 -14.33
N PRO A 182 4.10 -11.12 -14.11
CA PRO A 182 4.30 -11.98 -12.95
C PRO A 182 5.65 -12.72 -12.99
N VAL A 183 6.14 -13.07 -14.18
CA VAL A 183 7.42 -13.79 -14.34
C VAL A 183 8.57 -12.89 -13.91
N ALA A 184 8.57 -11.64 -14.37
CA ALA A 184 9.58 -10.65 -13.95
C ALA A 184 9.45 -10.31 -12.46
N TYR A 185 8.23 -10.23 -11.92
CA TYR A 185 8.01 -9.97 -10.49
C TYR A 185 8.67 -11.04 -9.61
N PHE A 186 8.45 -12.32 -9.93
CA PHE A 186 8.99 -13.44 -9.14
C PHE A 186 10.44 -13.83 -9.49
N ALA A 187 11.06 -13.20 -10.50
CA ALA A 187 12.47 -13.36 -10.80
C ALA A 187 13.40 -12.53 -9.88
N GLN A 188 12.83 -11.63 -9.07
CA GLN A 188 13.58 -10.77 -8.13
C GLN A 188 14.15 -11.56 -6.94
N GLU A 189 15.12 -10.97 -6.25
CA GLU A 189 15.69 -11.56 -5.03
C GLU A 189 14.64 -11.64 -3.91
N PHE A 190 14.21 -12.86 -3.58
CA PHE A 190 13.10 -13.11 -2.66
C PHE A 190 13.25 -12.47 -1.28
N GLU A 191 14.46 -12.47 -0.72
CA GLU A 191 14.69 -11.90 0.61
C GLU A 191 14.59 -10.37 0.58
N GLU A 192 15.07 -9.73 -0.49
CA GLU A 192 14.94 -8.28 -0.67
C GLU A 192 13.47 -7.87 -0.82
N THR A 193 12.69 -8.59 -1.63
CA THR A 193 11.26 -8.31 -1.80
C THR A 193 10.46 -8.60 -0.52
N ARG A 194 10.83 -9.64 0.25
CA ARG A 194 10.23 -9.91 1.57
C ARG A 194 10.53 -8.78 2.55
N LEU A 195 11.79 -8.36 2.65
CA LEU A 195 12.20 -7.22 3.49
C LEU A 195 11.48 -5.94 3.08
N TRP A 196 11.30 -5.73 1.77
CA TRP A 196 10.52 -4.61 1.24
C TRP A 196 9.06 -4.67 1.69
N SER A 197 8.40 -5.84 1.61
CA SER A 197 7.02 -6.00 2.06
C SER A 197 6.84 -5.65 3.55
N VAL A 198 7.83 -5.98 4.37
CA VAL A 198 7.87 -5.66 5.81
C VAL A 198 8.13 -4.17 6.04
N ARG A 199 9.03 -3.55 5.27
CA ARG A 199 9.36 -2.12 5.36
C ARG A 199 8.17 -1.24 5.02
N CYS A 200 7.34 -1.65 4.06
CA CYS A 200 6.16 -0.90 3.61
C CYS A 200 4.89 -1.30 4.37
N ALA A 201 4.98 -2.12 5.42
CA ALA A 201 3.81 -2.67 6.10
C ALA A 201 3.04 -1.66 6.97
N VAL A 202 3.70 -0.58 7.39
CA VAL A 202 3.11 0.44 8.29
C VAL A 202 3.10 1.82 7.63
N PRO A 203 4.23 2.41 7.21
CA PRO A 203 4.17 3.69 6.51
C PRO A 203 3.58 3.53 5.10
N GLY A 204 2.79 4.51 4.68
CA GLY A 204 2.36 4.69 3.30
C GLY A 204 3.48 5.25 2.40
N PHE A 205 3.11 5.63 1.19
CA PHE A 205 4.03 6.28 0.24
C PHE A 205 4.57 7.61 0.77
N ALA A 206 3.74 8.37 1.49
CA ALA A 206 4.12 9.60 2.16
C ALA A 206 3.89 9.51 3.67
N LEU A 207 4.65 10.30 4.43
CA LEU A 207 4.52 10.47 5.87
C LEU A 207 4.46 11.97 6.18
N ILE A 208 3.39 12.38 6.87
CA ILE A 208 3.28 13.70 7.48
C ILE A 208 3.52 13.54 8.99
N THR A 209 4.60 14.14 9.46
CA THR A 209 5.03 14.08 10.87
C THR A 209 4.27 15.09 11.75
N LEU A 210 4.39 14.97 13.07
CA LEU A 210 3.70 15.82 14.05
C LEU A 210 3.99 17.33 13.90
N ASP A 211 5.17 17.70 13.39
CA ASP A 211 5.52 19.10 13.13
C ASP A 211 4.96 19.62 11.80
N GLY A 212 4.24 18.77 11.06
CA GLY A 212 3.66 19.07 9.76
C GLY A 212 4.58 18.77 8.57
N SER A 213 5.81 18.29 8.78
CA SER A 213 6.73 18.00 7.68
C SER A 213 6.28 16.79 6.87
N TRP A 214 6.30 16.92 5.55
CA TRP A 214 6.05 15.87 4.58
C TRP A 214 7.36 15.25 4.08
N THR A 215 7.37 13.92 3.99
CA THR A 215 8.40 13.14 3.30
C THR A 215 7.74 11.99 2.55
N ASP A 216 8.33 11.53 1.46
CA ASP A 216 7.78 10.42 0.68
C ASP A 216 8.84 9.47 0.13
N ALA A 217 8.38 8.39 -0.48
CA ALA A 217 9.21 7.32 -1.03
C ALA A 217 10.12 7.75 -2.19
N GLY A 218 9.96 8.95 -2.74
CA GLY A 218 10.92 9.55 -3.67
C GLY A 218 12.19 10.05 -2.98
N THR A 219 12.20 10.13 -1.65
CA THR A 219 13.37 10.54 -0.86
C THR A 219 14.22 9.33 -0.45
N ASP A 220 15.52 9.35 -0.76
CA ASP A 220 16.46 8.28 -0.40
C ASP A 220 16.38 7.90 1.08
N GLY A 221 16.21 6.61 1.39
CA GLY A 221 16.13 6.10 2.77
C GLY A 221 14.82 6.43 3.50
N TYR A 222 13.78 6.88 2.78
CA TYR A 222 12.45 7.18 3.33
C TYR A 222 11.92 6.08 4.24
N TRP A 223 11.87 4.83 3.76
CA TRP A 223 11.23 3.72 4.47
C TRP A 223 11.84 3.46 5.85
N ASP A 224 13.17 3.46 5.96
CA ASP A 224 13.85 3.25 7.23
C ASP A 224 13.65 4.44 8.19
N ARG A 225 13.61 5.67 7.67
CA ARG A 225 13.32 6.86 8.48
C ARG A 225 11.87 6.89 8.96
N ALA A 226 10.92 6.58 8.08
CA ALA A 226 9.50 6.56 8.39
C ALA A 226 9.18 5.49 9.44
N ASN A 227 9.68 4.26 9.28
CA ASN A 227 9.52 3.21 10.30
C ASN A 227 10.13 3.63 11.64
N ARG A 228 11.35 4.20 11.64
CA ARG A 228 11.99 4.68 12.87
C ARG A 228 11.19 5.80 13.53
N TYR A 229 10.65 6.72 12.75
CA TYR A 229 9.82 7.80 13.27
C TYR A 229 8.57 7.25 13.95
N LEU A 230 7.82 6.38 13.26
CA LEU A 230 6.60 5.76 13.76
C LEU A 230 6.85 4.88 15.00
N ASP A 231 7.96 4.14 15.04
CA ASP A 231 8.33 3.28 16.18
C ASP A 231 8.71 4.07 17.43
N ASN A 232 9.20 5.31 17.27
CA ASN A 232 9.57 6.21 18.37
C ASN A 232 8.50 7.28 18.66
N LEU A 233 7.37 7.23 17.96
CA LEU A 233 6.29 8.18 18.16
C LEU A 233 5.68 8.02 19.56
N ASP A 234 5.29 9.16 20.16
CA ASP A 234 4.58 9.20 21.44
C ASP A 234 3.36 8.25 21.41
N ALA A 235 3.15 7.51 22.50
CA ALA A 235 2.11 6.48 22.56
C ALA A 235 0.69 7.04 22.38
N GLU A 236 0.46 8.31 22.71
CA GLU A 236 -0.84 8.98 22.58
C GLU A 236 -0.99 9.74 21.26
N ALA A 237 0.08 9.91 20.47
CA ALA A 237 -0.02 10.49 19.14
C ALA A 237 -0.81 9.55 18.22
N VAL A 238 -1.68 10.13 17.40
CA VAL A 238 -2.59 9.39 16.53
C VAL A 238 -1.93 9.17 15.17
N VAL A 239 -1.95 7.92 14.71
CA VAL A 239 -1.49 7.52 13.37
C VAL A 239 -2.68 7.00 12.58
N LEU A 240 -2.79 7.41 11.32
CA LEU A 240 -3.79 6.90 10.38
C LEU A 240 -3.30 7.07 8.94
N ASP A 241 -3.89 6.32 8.01
CA ASP A 241 -3.61 6.44 6.59
C ASP A 241 -4.74 7.15 5.84
N LEU A 242 -4.33 7.95 4.86
CA LEU A 242 -5.20 8.62 3.91
C LEU A 242 -4.97 8.05 2.51
N LEU A 243 -6.04 7.85 1.76
CA LEU A 243 -5.97 7.70 0.31
C LEU A 243 -6.03 9.10 -0.32
N CYS A 244 -4.94 9.54 -0.92
CA CYS A 244 -4.81 10.83 -1.59
C CYS A 244 -4.95 10.68 -3.11
N HIS A 245 -5.40 11.76 -3.76
CA HIS A 245 -5.47 11.91 -5.21
C HIS A 245 -4.57 13.09 -5.64
N SER A 246 -3.87 12.92 -6.77
CA SER A 246 -2.99 13.90 -7.41
C SER A 246 -3.10 13.83 -8.93
#